data_AF-A0A6H9IFI8-F1
#
_entry.id   AF-A0A6H9IFI8-F1
#
_cell.length_a   1.000
_cell.length_b   1.000
_cell.length_c   1.000
_cell.angle_alpha   90.00
_cell.angle_beta   90.00
_cell.angle_gamma   90.00
#
_symmetry.space_group_name_H-M   'P 1'
#
loop_
_entity.id
_entity.type
_entity.pdbx_description
1 polymer ?
#
loop_
_entity_poly.entity_id
_entity_poly.type
_entity_poly.pdbx_seq_one_letter_code
_entity_poly.pdbx_strand_id
1 'polypeptide(L)'
;MLGAIIILITFVAGQCIAHYSKWVQSKSLLVLLLVSIVFIGCSMGAYVMLSLQSPYVIIVPTILCATCLSAKYRFTSMALIQRVKEMQKHGA
;
A
#
# COMPACT_ATOMS: atom_id res chain seq x y z
N MET A 1 -16.59 -2.06 -17.84
CA MET A 1 -16.96 -2.82 -16.62
C MET A 1 -15.84 -3.74 -16.12
N LEU A 2 -15.23 -4.58 -16.97
CA LEU A 2 -14.13 -5.49 -16.56
C LEU A 2 -12.96 -4.80 -15.84
N GLY A 3 -12.49 -3.65 -16.31
CA GLY A 3 -11.39 -2.92 -15.65
C GLY A 3 -11.72 -2.44 -14.23
N ALA A 4 -12.95 -1.99 -13.99
CA ALA A 4 -13.40 -1.58 -12.66
C ALA A 4 -13.46 -2.75 -11.68
N ILE A 5 -13.84 -3.95 -12.17
CA ILE A 5 -13.85 -5.17 -11.37
C ILE A 5 -12.42 -5.58 -10.99
N ILE A 6 -11.47 -5.52 -11.93
CA ILE A 6 -10.05 -5.81 -11.67
C ILE A 6 -9.47 -4.85 -10.63
N ILE A 7 -9.81 -3.56 -10.72
CA ILE A 7 -9.41 -2.54 -9.76
C ILE A 7 -9.97 -2.84 -8.37
N LEU A 8 -11.26 -3.18 -8.27
CA LEU A 8 -11.91 -3.55 -7.01
C LEU A 8 -11.27 -4.77 -6.37
N ILE A 9 -11.03 -5.83 -7.15
CA ILE A 9 -10.38 -7.06 -6.65
C ILE A 9 -8.96 -6.74 -6.17
N THR A 10 -8.20 -5.96 -6.94
CA THR A 10 -6.84 -5.56 -6.57
C THR A 10 -6.82 -4.74 -5.27
N PHE A 11 -7.78 -3.84 -5.11
CA PHE A 11 -7.93 -3.05 -3.90
C PHE A 11 -8.25 -3.93 -2.68
N VAL A 12 -9.22 -4.84 -2.79
CA VAL A 12 -9.58 -5.78 -1.72
C VAL A 12 -8.40 -6.68 -1.35
N ALA A 13 -7.69 -7.21 -2.36
CA ALA A 13 -6.49 -8.01 -2.16
C ALA A 13 -5.38 -7.21 -1.45
N GLY A 14 -5.14 -5.96 -1.87
CA GLY A 14 -4.19 -5.05 -1.24
C GLY A 14 -4.52 -4.78 0.23
N GLN A 15 -5.79 -4.54 0.57
CA GLN A 15 -6.23 -4.38 1.96
C GLN A 15 -6.02 -5.66 2.78
N CYS A 16 -6.35 -6.83 2.21
CA CYS A 16 -6.15 -8.12 2.87
C CYS A 16 -4.67 -8.37 3.16
N ILE A 17 -3.79 -8.13 2.18
CA ILE A 17 -2.34 -8.28 2.33
C ILE A 17 -1.83 -7.31 3.40
N ALA A 18 -2.28 -6.05 3.39
CA ALA A 18 -1.86 -5.08 4.40
C ALA A 18 -2.28 -5.45 5.82
N HIS A 19 -3.45 -6.06 5.99
CA HIS A 19 -3.99 -6.45 7.29
C HIS A 19 -3.39 -7.77 7.81
N TYR A 20 -3.23 -8.78 6.96
CA TYR A 20 -2.73 -10.10 7.36
C TYR A 20 -1.20 -10.24 7.29
N SER A 21 -0.53 -9.46 6.44
CA SER A 21 0.91 -9.60 6.26
C SER A 21 1.67 -8.98 7.43
N LYS A 22 2.19 -9.84 8.31
CA LYS A 22 3.15 -9.47 9.36
C LYS A 22 4.36 -8.72 8.79
N TRP A 23 4.73 -8.96 7.53
CA TRP A 23 5.83 -8.25 6.87
C TRP A 23 5.49 -6.78 6.60
N VAL A 24 4.28 -6.53 6.09
CA VAL A 24 3.77 -5.16 5.88
C VAL A 24 3.57 -4.46 7.22
N GLN A 25 3.19 -5.15 8.29
CA GLN A 25 3.08 -4.53 9.61
C GLN A 25 4.45 -4.24 10.25
N SER A 26 5.40 -5.16 10.16
CA SER A 26 6.69 -5.09 10.88
C SER A 26 7.68 -4.05 10.30
N LYS A 27 7.63 -3.78 8.99
CA LYS A 27 8.60 -2.84 8.36
C LYS A 27 8.32 -1.37 8.73
N SER A 28 9.16 -0.42 8.32
CA SER A 28 8.81 1.01 8.44
C SER A 28 7.91 1.46 7.28
N LEU A 29 7.18 2.57 7.44
CA LEU A 29 6.40 3.19 6.36
C LEU A 29 7.31 3.65 5.21
N LEU A 30 8.49 4.18 5.54
CA LEU A 30 9.53 4.56 4.56
C LEU A 30 10.02 3.38 3.73
N VAL A 31 10.19 2.20 4.35
CA VAL A 31 10.63 0.99 3.64
C VAL A 31 9.56 0.53 2.67
N LEU A 32 8.28 0.57 3.06
CA LEU A 32 7.17 0.26 2.15
C LEU A 32 7.02 1.26 1.01
N LEU A 33 7.31 2.54 1.26
CA LEU A 33 7.32 3.56 0.23
C LEU A 33 8.42 3.28 -0.80
N LEU A 34 9.66 3.02 -0.35
CA LEU A 34 10.77 2.66 -1.22
C LEU A 34 10.48 1.41 -2.05
N VAL A 35 9.97 0.36 -1.40
CA VAL A 35 9.57 -0.88 -2.10
C VAL A 35 8.50 -0.58 -3.15
N SER A 36 7.53 0.27 -2.85
CA SER A 36 6.48 0.65 -3.80
C SER A 36 7.03 1.42 -5.00
N ILE A 37 7.95 2.36 -4.78
CA ILE A 37 8.61 3.11 -5.88
C ILE A 37 9.39 2.16 -6.78
N VAL A 38 10.16 1.23 -6.21
CA VAL A 38 10.90 0.22 -6.97
C VAL A 38 9.94 -0.66 -7.75
N PHE A 39 8.83 -1.10 -7.15
CA PHE A 39 7.88 -2.00 -7.78
C PHE A 39 7.13 -1.34 -8.96
N ILE A 40 6.71 -0.08 -8.80
CA ILE A 40 6.10 0.72 -9.86
C ILE A 40 7.13 1.01 -10.95
N GLY A 41 8.35 1.39 -10.57
CA GLY A 41 9.45 1.65 -11.50
C GLY A 41 9.81 0.42 -12.35
N CYS A 42 9.90 -0.76 -11.74
CA CYS A 42 10.10 -2.02 -12.44
C CYS A 42 8.92 -2.34 -13.38
N SER A 43 7.68 -2.07 -12.95
CA SER A 43 6.50 -2.30 -13.79
C SER A 43 6.47 -1.37 -15.02
N MET A 44 6.87 -0.11 -14.86
CA MET A 44 7.05 0.82 -15.98
C MET A 44 8.23 0.40 -16.88
N GLY A 45 9.34 -0.06 -16.32
CA GLY A 45 10.48 -0.58 -17.08
C GLY A 45 10.09 -1.79 -17.92
N ALA A 46 9.35 -2.74 -17.34
CA ALA A 46 8.81 -3.90 -18.04
C ALA A 46 7.81 -3.52 -19.13
N TYR A 47 6.94 -2.53 -18.88
CA TYR A 47 6.01 -2.00 -19.88
C TYR A 47 6.76 -1.51 -21.14
N VAL A 48 7.86 -0.77 -20.95
CA VAL A 48 8.66 -0.22 -22.04
C VAL A 48 9.52 -1.30 -22.73
N MET A 49 10.24 -2.14 -21.96
CA MET A 49 11.16 -3.13 -22.54
C MET A 49 10.45 -4.30 -23.22
N LEU A 50 9.31 -4.74 -22.67
CA LEU A 50 8.56 -5.89 -23.20
C LEU A 50 7.42 -5.47 -24.13
N SER A 51 7.25 -4.17 -24.40
CA SER A 51 6.15 -3.62 -25.21
C SER A 51 4.76 -4.12 -24.78
N LEU A 52 4.58 -4.33 -23.47
CA LEU A 52 3.32 -4.79 -22.88
C LEU A 52 2.29 -3.66 -22.98
N GLN A 53 1.46 -3.64 -24.02
CA GLN A 53 0.44 -2.59 -24.24
C GLN A 53 -0.71 -2.58 -23.21
N SER A 54 -0.71 -3.50 -22.23
CA SER A 54 -1.76 -3.57 -21.23
C SER A 54 -1.54 -2.54 -20.11
N PRO A 55 -2.43 -1.55 -19.93
CA PRO A 55 -2.29 -0.52 -18.89
C PRO A 55 -2.40 -1.11 -17.47
N TYR A 56 -2.97 -2.31 -17.34
CA TYR A 56 -3.12 -3.02 -16.07
C TYR A 56 -1.77 -3.39 -15.44
N VAL A 57 -0.70 -3.51 -16.24
CA VAL A 57 0.65 -3.82 -15.74
C VAL A 57 1.18 -2.70 -14.84
N ILE A 58 0.72 -1.46 -15.02
CA ILE A 58 1.10 -0.32 -14.18
C ILE A 58 0.02 -0.05 -13.13
N ILE A 59 -1.26 -0.11 -13.53
CA ILE A 59 -2.39 0.24 -12.65
C ILE A 59 -2.50 -0.72 -11.45
N VAL A 60 -2.41 -2.03 -11.68
CA VAL A 60 -2.55 -3.04 -10.62
C VAL A 60 -1.49 -2.87 -9.51
N PRO A 61 -0.17 -2.86 -9.82
CA PRO A 61 0.84 -2.68 -8.78
C PRO A 61 0.73 -1.31 -8.08
N THR A 62 0.36 -0.26 -8.81
CA THR A 62 0.15 1.07 -8.22
C THR A 62 -0.98 1.06 -7.19
N ILE A 63 -2.13 0.47 -7.52
CA ILE A 63 -3.28 0.37 -6.60
C ILE A 63 -2.93 -0.50 -5.40
N LEU A 64 -2.26 -1.63 -5.62
CA LEU A 64 -1.83 -2.52 -4.55
C LEU A 64 -0.90 -1.80 -3.56
N CYS A 65 0.12 -1.11 -4.07
CA CYS A 65 1.06 -0.31 -3.28
C CYS A 65 0.37 0.82 -2.53
N ALA A 66 -0.47 1.61 -3.20
CA ALA A 66 -1.21 2.71 -2.60
C ALA A 66 -2.14 2.23 -1.47
N THR A 67 -2.79 1.09 -1.67
CA THR A 67 -3.67 0.48 -0.67
C THR A 67 -2.89 0.00 0.55
N CYS A 68 -1.77 -0.69 0.34
CA CYS A 68 -0.89 -1.14 1.44
C CYS A 68 -0.30 0.03 2.23
N LEU A 69 0.16 1.08 1.56
CA LEU A 69 0.67 2.31 2.17
C LEU A 69 -0.42 3.03 2.97
N SER A 70 -1.61 3.17 2.39
CA SER A 70 -2.76 3.83 3.03
C SER A 70 -3.21 3.10 4.30
N ALA A 71 -3.36 1.77 4.22
CA ALA A 71 -3.70 0.94 5.36
C ALA A 71 -2.67 1.09 6.49
N LYS A 72 -1.38 1.02 6.15
CA LYS A 72 -0.31 1.18 7.13
C LYS A 72 -0.25 2.57 7.75
N TYR A 73 -0.40 3.62 6.94
CA TYR A 73 -0.47 4.99 7.44
C TYR A 73 -1.59 5.13 8.47
N ARG A 74 -2.78 4.58 8.16
CA ARG A 74 -3.93 4.59 9.08
C ARG A 74 -3.66 3.86 10.39
N PHE A 75 -2.99 2.69 10.36
CA PHE A 75 -2.60 1.98 11.58
C PHE A 75 -1.61 2.79 12.43
N THR A 76 -0.58 3.37 11.81
CA THR A 76 0.40 4.19 12.52
C THR A 76 -0.23 5.44 13.13
N SER A 77 -1.09 6.14 12.38
CA SER A 77 -1.80 7.33 12.88
C SER A 77 -2.74 7.00 14.03
N MET A 78 -3.50 5.90 13.95
CA MET A 78 -4.38 5.44 15.04
C MET A 78 -3.58 5.12 16.31
N ALA A 79 -2.45 4.42 16.17
CA ALA A 79 -1.56 4.11 17.29
C ALA A 79 -0.96 5.39 17.91
N LEU A 80 -0.54 6.36 17.08
CA LEU A 80 -0.02 7.64 17.56
C LEU A 80 -1.08 8.44 18.32
N ILE A 81 -2.30 8.53 17.78
CA ILE A 81 -3.43 9.23 18.41
C ILE A 81 -3.79 8.60 19.75
N GLN A 82 -3.81 7.26 19.84
CA GLN A 82 -4.05 6.56 21.11
C GLN A 82 -2.97 6.89 22.15
N ARG A 83 -1.69 6.90 21.76
CA ARG A 83 -0.58 7.23 22.66
C ARG A 83 -0.63 8.68 23.13
N VAL A 84 -0.96 9.62 22.25
CA VAL A 84 -1.18 11.04 22.62
C VAL A 84 -2.33 11.17 23.62
N LYS A 85 -3.42 10.44 23.41
CA LYS A 85 -4.58 10.43 24.33
C LYS A 85 -4.24 9.86 25.71
N GLU A 86 -3.40 8.81 25.78
CA GLU A 86 -2.93 8.26 27.07
C GLU A 86 -1.96 9.19 27.80
N MET A 87 -1.06 9.87 27.07
CA MET A 87 -0.15 10.86 27.64
C MET A 87 -0.90 12.06 28.21
N GLN A 88 -1.96 12.53 27.53
CA GLN A 88 -2.83 13.57 28.08
C GLN A 88 -3.59 13.13 29.34
N LYS A 89 -3.88 11.83 29.48
CA LYS A 89 -4.62 11.31 30.63
C LYS A 89 -3.75 11.13 31.89
N HIS A 90 -2.44 10.97 31.73
CA HIS A 90 -1.48 10.86 32.84
C HIS A 90 -0.74 12.17 33.15
N GLY A 91 -0.93 13.22 32.35
CA GLY A 91 -0.36 14.55 32.55
C GLY A 91 -1.26 15.53 33.30
N ALA A 92 -2.29 15.05 34.00
CA ALA A 92 -3.23 15.84 34.81
C ALA A 92 -3.14 15.42 36.29
#